data_AF-A0A3L8SMI3-F1
#
_entry.id   AF-A0A3L8SMI3-F1
#
_cell.length_a   1.000
_cell.length_b   1.000
_cell.length_c   1.000
_cell.angle_alpha   90.00
_cell.angle_beta   90.00
_cell.angle_gamma   90.00
#
_symmetry.space_group_name_H-M   'P 1'
#
loop_
_entity.id
_entity.type
_entity.pdbx_description
1 polymer ?
#
loop_
_entity_poly.entity_id
_entity_poly.type
_entity_poly.pdbx_seq_one_letter_code
_entity_poly.pdbx_strand_id
1 'polypeptide(L)'
;MYCKSVGFPHPEWVWRKKVNGVFEDINNSSGRFFISNKENYTELSITNLQINEDPGEYQCNATNPVGSVSVTTILRVRSHLAPLWPFLGILAEIVILVVIIVIYEKRKRPDEVPDGKCAQRCR
;
A
#
# COMPACT_ATOMS: atom_id res chain seq x y z
N MET A 1 -0.52 -16.47 -0.57
CA MET A 1 0.43 -16.69 0.56
C MET A 1 0.77 -18.15 0.58
N TYR A 2 2.00 -18.54 0.92
CA TYR A 2 2.38 -19.97 0.89
C TYR A 2 3.25 -20.37 2.08
N CYS A 3 3.17 -21.65 2.44
CA CYS A 3 4.02 -22.29 3.44
C CYS A 3 4.61 -23.57 2.89
N LYS A 4 5.83 -23.89 3.32
CA LYS A 4 6.56 -25.09 2.92
C LYS A 4 7.09 -25.78 4.16
N SER A 5 6.97 -27.10 4.20
CA SER A 5 7.51 -27.95 5.27
C SER A 5 8.57 -28.90 4.71
N VAL A 6 9.51 -29.29 5.57
CA VAL A 6 10.50 -30.33 5.31
C VAL A 6 10.39 -31.36 6.43
N GLY A 7 10.06 -32.60 6.11
CA GLY A 7 9.82 -33.66 7.10
C GLY A 7 8.97 -34.80 6.56
N PHE A 8 9.07 -35.96 7.22
CA PHE A 8 8.26 -37.15 6.93
C PHE A 8 7.68 -37.69 8.24
N PRO A 9 6.42 -38.16 8.27
CA PRO A 9 5.41 -38.10 7.20
C PRO A 9 5.04 -36.67 6.78
N HIS A 10 4.34 -36.52 5.65
CA HIS A 10 3.89 -35.21 5.19
C HIS A 10 2.80 -34.65 6.12
N PRO A 11 2.88 -33.37 6.53
CA PRO A 11 1.92 -32.81 7.46
C PRO A 11 0.58 -32.51 6.80
N GLU A 12 -0.48 -32.52 7.60
CA GLU A 12 -1.75 -31.90 7.27
C GLU A 12 -1.68 -30.39 7.48
N TRP A 13 -2.32 -29.64 6.58
CA TRP A 13 -2.24 -28.18 6.52
C TRP A 13 -3.57 -27.54 6.91
N VAL A 14 -3.50 -26.63 7.89
CA VAL A 14 -4.64 -25.82 8.34
C VAL A 14 -4.27 -24.34 8.24
N TRP A 15 -5.15 -23.54 7.66
CA TRP A 15 -4.99 -22.09 7.62
C TRP A 15 -5.92 -21.41 8.63
N ARG A 16 -5.35 -20.45 9.36
CA ARG A 16 -6.04 -19.65 10.36
C ARG A 16 -5.85 -18.17 10.09
N LYS A 17 -6.85 -17.37 10.46
CA LYS A 17 -6.79 -15.91 10.45
C LYS A 17 -6.95 -15.40 11.87
N LYS A 18 -6.18 -14.38 12.22
CA LYS A 18 -6.30 -13.72 13.52
C LYS A 18 -7.49 -12.75 13.50
N VAL A 19 -8.49 -13.04 14.34
CA VAL A 19 -9.69 -12.22 14.55
C VAL A 19 -9.76 -11.89 16.03
N ASN A 20 -9.84 -10.61 16.40
CA ASN A 20 -9.90 -10.16 17.80
C ASN A 20 -8.78 -10.72 18.71
N GLY A 21 -7.59 -10.95 18.15
CA GLY A 21 -6.44 -11.50 18.88
C GLY A 21 -6.37 -13.02 18.95
N VAL A 22 -7.40 -13.73 18.48
CA VAL A 22 -7.48 -15.19 18.47
C VAL A 22 -7.34 -15.71 17.03
N PHE A 23 -6.63 -16.82 16.85
CA PHE A 23 -6.55 -17.49 15.55
C PHE A 23 -7.78 -18.38 15.34
N GLU A 24 -8.60 -18.02 14.37
CA GLU A 24 -9.78 -18.76 13.95
C GLU A 24 -9.51 -19.46 12.61
N ASP A 25 -10.09 -20.64 12.42
CA ASP A 25 -9.98 -21.37 11.15
C ASP A 25 -10.69 -20.60 10.03
N ILE A 26 -10.10 -20.59 8.83
CA ILE A 26 -10.67 -19.86 7.69
C ILE A 26 -11.92 -20.59 7.21
N ASN A 27 -13.09 -19.97 7.42
CA ASN A 27 -14.34 -20.47 6.86
C ASN A 27 -14.47 -20.06 5.38
N ASN A 28 -14.68 -21.02 4.48
CA ASN A 28 -14.91 -20.76 3.06
C ASN A 28 -16.38 -20.39 2.75
N SER A 29 -17.06 -19.69 3.66
CA SER A 29 -18.45 -19.27 3.45
C SER A 29 -18.59 -18.23 2.33
N SER A 30 -17.55 -17.43 2.11
CA SER A 30 -17.52 -16.37 1.10
C SER A 30 -17.13 -16.85 -0.30
N GLY A 31 -16.59 -18.06 -0.46
CA GLY A 31 -16.07 -18.56 -1.73
C GLY A 31 -14.84 -17.83 -2.28
N ARG A 32 -14.30 -16.84 -1.54
CA ARG A 32 -13.13 -16.04 -1.95
C ARG A 32 -11.79 -16.67 -1.58
N PHE A 33 -11.81 -17.57 -0.57
CA PHE A 33 -10.63 -18.21 -0.02
C PHE A 33 -10.40 -19.55 -0.70
N PHE A 34 -9.29 -19.66 -1.43
CA PHE A 34 -8.86 -20.88 -2.10
C PHE A 34 -7.62 -21.43 -1.41
N ILE A 35 -7.75 -22.62 -0.83
CA ILE A 35 -6.64 -23.33 -0.17
C ILE A 35 -6.22 -24.49 -1.06
N SER A 36 -4.96 -24.48 -1.49
CA SER A 36 -4.34 -25.58 -2.23
C SER A 36 -3.33 -26.27 -1.32
N ASN A 37 -3.71 -27.43 -0.78
CA ASN A 37 -2.84 -28.26 0.04
C ASN A 37 -2.16 -29.34 -0.82
N LYS A 38 -0.83 -29.41 -0.74
CA LYS A 38 0.02 -30.46 -1.30
C LYS A 38 0.85 -31.07 -0.17
N GLU A 39 1.58 -32.15 -0.46
CA GLU A 39 2.36 -32.91 0.53
C GLU A 39 3.28 -32.03 1.41
N ASN A 40 4.19 -31.28 0.81
CA ASN A 40 5.16 -30.44 1.53
C ASN A 40 4.91 -28.94 1.39
N TYR A 41 3.77 -28.55 0.80
CA TYR A 41 3.50 -27.19 0.38
C TYR A 41 2.01 -26.88 0.51
N THR A 42 1.68 -25.70 1.02
CA THR A 42 0.31 -25.19 1.03
C THR A 42 0.29 -23.75 0.53
N GLU A 43 -0.77 -23.40 -0.18
CA GLU A 43 -1.02 -22.05 -0.67
C GLU A 43 -2.44 -21.61 -0.33
N LEU A 44 -2.54 -20.40 0.23
CA LEU A 44 -3.79 -19.68 0.44
C LEU A 44 -3.86 -18.51 -0.54
N SER A 45 -4.83 -18.57 -1.44
CA SER A 45 -5.16 -17.52 -2.39
C SER A 45 -6.49 -16.86 -2.01
N ILE A 46 -6.50 -15.53 -1.97
CA ILE A 46 -7.69 -14.73 -1.62
C ILE A 46 -8.03 -13.91 -2.86
N THR A 47 -9.21 -14.17 -3.43
CA THR A 47 -9.73 -13.40 -4.56
C THR A 47 -10.52 -12.19 -4.07
N ASN A 48 -10.53 -11.12 -4.88
CA ASN A 48 -11.26 -9.89 -4.59
C ASN A 48 -10.97 -9.33 -3.17
N LEU A 49 -9.74 -8.83 -2.97
CA LEU A 49 -9.27 -8.35 -1.67
C LEU A 49 -10.04 -7.10 -1.19
N GLN A 50 -10.59 -7.17 0.01
CA GLN A 50 -11.33 -6.10 0.68
C GLN A 50 -10.45 -5.42 1.73
N ILE A 51 -10.25 -4.10 1.59
CA ILE A 51 -9.34 -3.33 2.46
C ILE A 51 -9.79 -3.23 3.92
N ASN A 52 -11.07 -3.46 4.21
CA ASN A 52 -11.60 -3.34 5.57
C ASN A 52 -11.48 -4.64 6.37
N GLU A 53 -11.50 -5.78 5.70
CA GLU A 53 -11.68 -7.09 6.34
C GLU A 53 -10.48 -8.00 6.14
N ASP A 54 -9.86 -7.99 4.96
CA ASP A 54 -8.80 -8.94 4.64
C ASP A 54 -7.42 -8.63 5.24
N PRO A 55 -7.02 -7.37 5.52
CA PRO A 55 -5.76 -7.10 6.22
C PRO A 55 -5.71 -7.78 7.58
N GLY A 56 -4.54 -8.32 7.93
CA GLY A 56 -4.35 -8.97 9.22
C GLY A 56 -3.23 -10.00 9.24
N GLU A 57 -3.16 -10.74 10.34
CA GLU A 57 -2.25 -11.87 10.51
C GLU A 57 -2.93 -13.17 10.10
N TYR A 58 -2.28 -13.93 9.22
CA TYR A 58 -2.67 -15.26 8.81
C TYR A 58 -1.63 -16.25 9.29
N GLN A 59 -2.04 -17.44 9.70
CA GLN A 59 -1.16 -18.48 10.19
C GLN A 59 -1.41 -19.77 9.42
N CYS A 60 -0.34 -20.39 8.92
CA CYS A 60 -0.39 -21.77 8.45
C CYS A 60 0.10 -22.69 9.56
N ASN A 61 -0.63 -23.76 9.81
CA ASN A 61 -0.29 -24.80 10.77
C ASN A 61 -0.05 -26.12 10.02
N ALA A 62 1.14 -26.68 10.20
CA ALA A 62 1.56 -27.97 9.66
C ALA A 62 1.59 -28.98 10.80
N THR A 63 0.71 -29.98 10.75
CA THR A 63 0.56 -30.99 11.81
C THR A 63 0.86 -32.39 11.28
N ASN A 64 1.72 -33.12 11.97
CA ASN A 64 2.15 -34.47 11.64
C ASN A 64 2.13 -35.34 12.91
N PRO A 65 2.15 -36.69 12.88
CA PRO A 65 2.16 -37.51 14.09
C PRO A 65 3.34 -37.25 15.03
N VAL A 66 4.43 -36.66 14.53
CA VAL A 66 5.62 -36.28 15.31
C VAL A 66 5.40 -34.94 16.05
N GLY A 67 4.58 -34.04 15.51
CA GLY A 67 4.35 -32.73 16.10
C GLY A 67 3.71 -31.72 15.14
N SER A 68 3.52 -30.50 15.63
CA SER A 68 2.90 -29.39 14.90
C SER A 68 3.77 -28.15 14.90
N VAL A 69 3.89 -27.48 13.75
CA VAL A 69 4.60 -26.21 13.60
C VAL A 69 3.70 -25.20 12.91
N SER A 70 3.67 -23.97 13.42
CA SER A 70 2.88 -22.89 12.83
C SER A 70 3.74 -21.67 12.47
N VAL A 71 3.39 -21.00 11.38
CA VAL A 71 4.10 -19.79 10.90
C VAL A 71 3.08 -18.71 10.58
N THR A 72 3.33 -17.50 11.10
CA THR A 72 2.46 -16.34 10.91
C THR A 72 2.99 -15.43 9.79
N THR A 73 2.08 -15.01 8.90
CA THR A 73 2.30 -14.11 7.76
C THR A 73 1.35 -12.92 7.86
N ILE A 74 1.85 -11.70 7.64
CA ILE A 74 1.05 -10.47 7.72
C ILE A 74 0.60 -10.04 6.32
N LEU A 75 -0.71 -9.98 6.10
CA LEU A 75 -1.30 -9.46 4.86
C LEU A 75 -1.62 -7.97 5.02
N ARG A 76 -1.08 -7.14 4.12
CA ARG A 76 -1.39 -5.71 4.02
C ARG A 76 -2.03 -5.42 2.67
N VAL A 77 -3.25 -4.89 2.69
CA VAL A 77 -3.97 -4.44 1.49
C VAL A 77 -3.81 -2.93 1.38
N ARG A 78 -3.49 -2.43 0.18
CA ARG A 78 -3.40 -1.00 -0.12
C ARG A 78 -4.52 -0.60 -1.08
N SER A 79 -4.99 0.64 -0.96
CA SER A 79 -6.01 1.16 -1.87
C SER A 79 -5.42 1.46 -3.24
N HIS A 80 -6.26 1.34 -4.28
CA HIS A 80 -5.89 1.75 -5.64
C HIS A 80 -5.64 3.26 -5.77
N LEU A 81 -6.14 4.06 -4.82
CA LEU A 81 -5.96 5.51 -4.79
C LEU A 81 -4.64 5.92 -4.11
N ALA A 82 -3.95 5.01 -3.42
CA ALA A 82 -2.70 5.33 -2.73
C ALA A 82 -1.63 5.97 -3.64
N PRO A 83 -1.46 5.56 -4.91
CA PRO A 83 -0.53 6.22 -5.83
C PRO A 83 -0.95 7.64 -6.23
N LEU A 84 -2.23 8.01 -6.12
CA LEU A 84 -2.72 9.33 -6.51
C LEU A 84 -2.28 10.44 -5.55
N TRP A 85 -2.13 10.12 -4.26
CA TRP A 85 -1.73 11.07 -3.23
C TRP A 85 -0.36 11.72 -3.50
N PRO A 86 0.69 10.97 -3.87
CA PRO A 86 1.95 11.55 -4.36
C PRO A 86 1.78 12.51 -5.54
N PHE A 87 0.98 12.16 -6.54
CA PHE A 87 0.78 13.00 -7.72
C PHE A 87 0.04 14.30 -7.39
N LEU A 88 -0.95 14.26 -6.51
CA LEU A 88 -1.65 15.45 -6.02
C LEU A 88 -0.71 16.38 -5.25
N GLY A 89 0.20 15.83 -4.45
CA GLY A 89 1.24 16.60 -3.77
C GLY A 89 2.14 17.35 -4.75
N ILE A 90 2.66 16.64 -5.76
CA ILE A 90 3.51 17.22 -6.81
C ILE A 90 2.76 18.32 -7.58
N LEU A 91 1.49 18.06 -7.95
CA LEU A 91 0.68 19.04 -8.66
C LEU A 91 0.45 20.31 -7.82
N ALA A 92 0.16 20.15 -6.53
CA ALA A 92 -0.01 21.27 -5.61
C ALA A 92 1.28 22.09 -5.47
N GLU A 93 2.45 21.45 -5.37
CA GLU A 93 3.74 22.14 -5.33
C GLU A 93 4.00 22.97 -6.60
N ILE A 94 3.73 22.40 -7.78
CA ILE A 94 3.88 23.12 -9.05
C ILE A 94 2.97 24.34 -9.10
N VAL A 95 1.71 24.21 -8.68
CA VAL A 95 0.75 25.33 -8.66
C VAL A 95 1.23 26.43 -7.70
N ILE A 96 1.74 26.07 -6.51
CA ILE A 96 2.27 27.04 -5.54
C ILE A 96 3.47 27.80 -6.13
N LEU A 97 4.42 27.09 -6.75
CA LEU A 97 5.59 27.70 -7.39
C LEU A 97 5.18 28.68 -8.50
N VAL A 98 4.25 28.29 -9.35
CA VAL A 98 3.73 29.15 -10.43
C VAL A 98 3.07 30.41 -9.84
N VAL A 99 2.26 30.29 -8.79
CA VAL A 99 1.61 31.43 -8.13
C VAL A 99 2.65 32.39 -7.54
N ILE A 100 3.68 31.87 -6.85
CA ILE A 100 4.77 32.69 -6.29
C ILE A 100 5.50 33.45 -7.40
N ILE A 101 5.87 32.78 -8.50
CA ILE A 101 6.55 33.40 -9.64
C ILE A 101 5.68 34.51 -10.25
N VAL A 102 4.39 34.26 -10.46
CA VAL A 102 3.46 35.26 -11.03
C VAL A 102 3.32 36.48 -10.13
N ILE A 103 3.17 36.29 -8.81
CA ILE A 103 3.10 37.40 -7.85
C ILE A 103 4.42 38.18 -7.84
N TYR A 104 5.56 37.48 -7.85
CA TYR A 104 6.87 38.09 -7.88
C TYR A 104 7.07 38.94 -9.15
N GLU A 105 6.74 38.41 -10.33
CA GLU A 105 6.81 39.18 -11.58
C GLU A 105 5.87 40.38 -11.57
N LYS A 106 4.63 40.19 -11.09
CA LYS A 106 3.63 41.25 -10.98
C LYS A 106 4.00 42.32 -9.96
N ARG A 107 4.84 42.03 -8.96
CA ARG A 107 5.40 43.01 -8.02
C ARG A 107 6.67 43.68 -8.53
N LYS A 108 7.52 42.98 -9.26
CA LYS A 108 8.73 43.58 -9.84
C LYS A 108 8.41 44.56 -10.97
N ARG A 109 7.44 44.24 -11.84
CA ARG A 109 7.03 45.15 -12.93
C ARG A 109 6.55 46.55 -12.47
N PRO A 110 5.83 46.72 -11.35
CA PRO A 110 5.49 48.06 -10.82
C PRO A 110 6.64 48.76 -10.08
N ASP A 111 7.72 48.05 -9.71
CA ASP A 111 8.92 48.66 -9.09
C ASP A 111 9.94 49.18 -10.14
N GLU A 112 9.81 48.83 -11.42
CA GLU A 112 10.55 49.45 -12.53
C GLU A 112 9.88 50.78 -12.95
N VAL A 113 10.20 51.86 -12.23
CA VAL A 113 9.95 53.25 -12.64
C VAL A 113 10.87 53.60 -13.84
N PRO A 114 10.41 54.28 -14.91
CA PRO A 114 11.26 54.59 -16.05
C PRO A 114 12.29 55.67 -15.73
N ASP A 115 13.57 55.28 -15.60
CA ASP A 115 14.71 56.19 -15.67
C ASP A 115 14.91 56.63 -17.12
N GLY A 116 14.15 57.63 -17.54
CA GLY A 116 14.11 58.04 -18.93
C GLY A 116 13.51 59.42 -19.15
N LYS A 117 14.01 60.46 -18.46
CA LYS A 117 13.87 61.85 -18.94
C LYS A 117 15.25 62.44 -19.17
N CYS A 118 15.73 62.20 -20.40
CA CYS A 118 16.84 62.93 -21.00
C CYS A 118 16.51 64.44 -20.94
N ALA A 119 17.35 65.22 -20.24
CA ALA A 119 17.30 66.68 -20.24
C ALA A 119 17.77 67.19 -21.60
N GLN A 120 16.89 67.20 -22.60
CA GLN A 120 17.15 67.80 -23.89
C GLN A 120 16.89 69.30 -23.79
N ARG A 121 17.97 70.05 -23.54
CA ARG A 121 18.28 71.40 -24.05
C ARG A 121 17.12 72.06 -24.81
N CYS A 122 16.32 72.88 -24.14
CA CYS A 122 15.51 73.92 -24.79
C CYS A 122 16.31 75.22 -24.81
N ARG A 123 16.37 75.82 -25.99
CA ARG A 123 16.99 77.10 -26.32
C ARG A 123 16.10 78.26 -25.87
#